data_AF-A0A3A6N0X4-F1
#
_entry.id   AF-A0A3A6N0X4-F1
#
_cell.length_a   1.000
_cell.length_b   1.000
_cell.length_c   1.000
_cell.angle_alpha   90.00
_cell.angle_beta   90.00
_cell.angle_gamma   90.00
#
_symmetry.space_group_name_H-M   'P 1'
#
loop_
_entity.id
_entity.type
_entity.pdbx_description
1 polymer ?
#
loop_
_entity_poly.entity_id
_entity_poly.type
_entity_poly.pdbx_seq_one_letter_code
_entity_poly.pdbx_strand_id
1 'polypeptide(L)'
;MIEKQQVLSLLHAKQWDRMEAEVRANPRFIDALIWALYRPDESLAWRAVEGFGRAAAAVAGVDIELCIDRIGRLGWALSEESEIFARLAAPAIGEAIARAPEPFVENAPMILAALRQPRLQAGAAWALGRIGSLWPDMVRPAAPRVMPLLKSQDAEVRGCAAWALGEMIAVEALPELQALVSDTSALKKYQDASLHDTTVGELAAAAYEKIKNSQS
;
A
#
# COMPACT_ATOMS: atom_id res chain seq x y z
N MET A 1 -11.95 -23.83 3.62
CA MET A 1 -12.33 -24.06 2.21
C MET A 1 -13.41 -23.09 1.77
N ILE A 2 -14.51 -22.96 2.52
CA ILE A 2 -15.63 -22.05 2.20
C ILE A 2 -15.21 -20.57 2.23
N GLU A 3 -14.61 -20.10 3.33
CA GLU A 3 -14.20 -18.68 3.47
C GLU A 3 -13.21 -18.24 2.39
N LYS A 4 -12.30 -19.13 1.98
CA LYS A 4 -11.35 -18.88 0.89
C LYS A 4 -12.06 -18.72 -0.46
N GLN A 5 -13.05 -19.55 -0.76
CA GLN A 5 -13.82 -19.40 -1.99
C GLN A 5 -14.67 -18.13 -1.96
N GLN A 6 -15.29 -17.85 -0.83
CA GLN A 6 -16.11 -16.66 -0.62
C GLN A 6 -15.30 -15.37 -0.76
N VAL A 7 -14.11 -15.26 -0.14
CA VAL A 7 -13.26 -14.07 -0.28
C VAL A 7 -12.86 -13.86 -1.74
N LEU A 8 -12.51 -14.93 -2.47
CA LEU A 8 -12.20 -14.80 -3.90
C LEU A 8 -13.38 -14.26 -4.70
N SER A 9 -14.59 -14.78 -4.47
CA SER A 9 -15.79 -14.29 -5.14
C SER A 9 -16.06 -12.82 -4.83
N LEU A 10 -15.94 -12.40 -3.56
CA LEU A 10 -16.13 -11.01 -3.15
C LEU A 10 -15.09 -10.07 -3.80
N LEU A 11 -13.82 -10.47 -3.83
CA LEU A 11 -12.74 -9.69 -4.44
C LEU A 11 -12.89 -9.59 -5.97
N HIS A 12 -13.25 -10.68 -6.66
CA HIS A 12 -13.49 -10.64 -8.11
C HIS A 12 -14.68 -9.72 -8.46
N ALA A 13 -15.76 -9.80 -7.69
CA ALA A 13 -16.96 -9.01 -7.90
C ALA A 13 -16.86 -7.59 -7.30
N LYS A 14 -15.74 -7.23 -6.66
CA LYS A 14 -15.52 -5.94 -5.97
C LYS A 14 -16.64 -5.59 -4.97
N GLN A 15 -17.18 -6.62 -4.29
CA GLN A 15 -18.31 -6.47 -3.38
C GLN A 15 -17.85 -6.02 -1.99
N TRP A 16 -17.36 -4.78 -1.90
CA TRP A 16 -16.74 -4.23 -0.70
C TRP A 16 -17.70 -4.18 0.50
N ASP A 17 -18.91 -3.66 0.32
CA ASP A 17 -19.89 -3.54 1.41
C ASP A 17 -20.26 -4.91 1.99
N ARG A 18 -20.40 -5.92 1.13
CA ARG A 18 -20.65 -7.29 1.56
C ARG A 18 -19.47 -7.85 2.33
N MET A 19 -18.25 -7.70 1.80
CA MET A 19 -17.04 -8.14 2.48
C MET A 19 -16.89 -7.47 3.86
N GLU A 20 -17.19 -6.18 3.99
CA GLU A 20 -17.19 -5.48 5.28
C GLU A 20 -18.28 -5.99 6.23
N ALA A 21 -19.45 -6.37 5.72
CA ALA A 21 -20.50 -7.01 6.53
C ALA A 21 -20.06 -8.42 7.01
N GLU A 22 -19.42 -9.21 6.15
CA GLU A 22 -18.91 -10.55 6.51
C GLU A 22 -17.85 -10.46 7.62
N VAL A 23 -16.89 -9.54 7.53
CA VAL A 23 -15.86 -9.40 8.57
C VAL A 23 -16.41 -8.81 9.87
N ARG A 24 -17.48 -7.99 9.82
CA ARG A 24 -18.17 -7.54 11.04
C ARG A 24 -18.92 -8.70 11.73
N ALA A 25 -19.52 -9.60 10.96
CA ALA A 25 -20.22 -10.77 11.48
C ALA A 25 -19.26 -11.87 11.96
N ASN A 26 -18.13 -12.05 11.28
CA ASN A 26 -17.06 -12.98 11.62
C ASN A 26 -15.69 -12.31 11.42
N PRO A 27 -15.13 -11.66 12.47
CA PRO A 27 -13.84 -10.98 12.40
C PRO A 27 -12.69 -11.82 11.85
N ARG A 28 -12.72 -13.15 12.06
CA ARG A 28 -11.68 -14.06 11.57
C ARG A 28 -11.69 -14.23 10.04
N PHE A 29 -12.72 -13.78 9.34
CA PHE A 29 -12.76 -13.76 7.88
C PHE A 29 -11.60 -12.93 7.28
N ILE A 30 -11.01 -12.01 8.04
CA ILE A 30 -9.80 -11.27 7.65
C ILE A 30 -8.60 -12.20 7.33
N ASP A 31 -8.57 -13.42 7.89
CA ASP A 31 -7.54 -14.44 7.60
C ASP A 31 -7.58 -14.87 6.13
N ALA A 32 -8.77 -14.90 5.52
CA ALA A 32 -8.94 -15.24 4.12
C ALA A 32 -8.36 -14.14 3.22
N LEU A 33 -8.42 -12.87 3.65
CA LEU A 33 -7.80 -11.74 2.93
C LEU A 33 -6.27 -11.81 3.01
N ILE A 34 -5.70 -12.12 4.19
CA ILE A 34 -4.24 -12.35 4.32
C ILE A 34 -3.78 -13.46 3.38
N TRP A 35 -4.51 -14.58 3.36
CA TRP A 35 -4.22 -15.66 2.41
C TRP A 35 -4.30 -15.20 0.94
N ALA A 36 -5.25 -14.33 0.61
CA ALA A 36 -5.44 -13.81 -0.74
C ALA A 36 -4.31 -12.86 -1.21
N LEU A 37 -3.53 -12.28 -0.29
CA LEU A 37 -2.34 -11.47 -0.63
C LEU A 37 -1.26 -12.27 -1.38
N TYR A 38 -1.22 -13.59 -1.19
CA TYR A 38 -0.20 -14.48 -1.75
C TYR A 38 -0.67 -15.20 -3.01
N ARG A 39 -1.76 -14.75 -3.65
CA ARG A 39 -2.25 -15.36 -4.89
C ARG A 39 -1.38 -14.94 -6.08
N PRO A 40 -1.20 -15.83 -7.08
CA PRO A 40 -0.42 -15.51 -8.27
C PRO A 40 -1.13 -14.50 -9.18
N ASP A 41 -2.45 -14.40 -9.11
CA ASP A 41 -3.21 -13.35 -9.80
C ASP A 41 -2.93 -11.99 -9.14
N GLU A 42 -2.16 -11.18 -9.84
CA GLU A 42 -1.73 -9.86 -9.38
C GLU A 42 -2.90 -8.92 -9.07
N SER A 43 -3.92 -8.89 -9.93
CA SER A 43 -5.08 -8.01 -9.76
C SER A 43 -5.90 -8.42 -8.54
N LEU A 44 -6.08 -9.72 -8.35
CA LEU A 44 -6.77 -10.27 -7.20
C LEU A 44 -6.00 -10.02 -5.90
N ALA A 45 -4.67 -10.18 -5.92
CA ALA A 45 -3.82 -9.95 -4.76
C ALA A 45 -3.82 -8.48 -4.33
N TRP A 46 -3.82 -7.53 -5.28
CA TRP A 46 -4.00 -6.11 -4.98
C TRP A 46 -5.41 -5.77 -4.48
N ARG A 47 -6.45 -6.43 -4.99
CA ARG A 47 -7.79 -6.31 -4.39
C ARG A 47 -7.84 -6.86 -2.98
N ALA A 48 -7.05 -7.87 -2.66
CA ALA A 48 -6.89 -8.36 -1.29
C ALA A 48 -6.17 -7.34 -0.39
N VAL A 49 -5.24 -6.52 -0.90
CA VAL A 49 -4.65 -5.38 -0.17
C VAL A 49 -5.74 -4.37 0.21
N GLU A 50 -6.52 -3.92 -0.78
CA GLU A 50 -7.64 -2.99 -0.53
C GLU A 50 -8.67 -3.60 0.43
N GLY A 51 -9.01 -4.86 0.19
CA GLY A 51 -9.96 -5.61 0.99
C GLY A 51 -9.50 -5.79 2.43
N PHE A 52 -8.22 -6.08 2.65
CA PHE A 52 -7.62 -6.18 3.98
C PHE A 52 -7.71 -4.85 4.73
N GLY A 53 -7.36 -3.72 4.11
CA GLY A 53 -7.46 -2.43 4.80
C GLY A 53 -8.89 -2.04 5.14
N ARG A 54 -9.85 -2.30 4.24
CA ARG A 54 -11.29 -2.13 4.52
C ARG A 54 -11.74 -3.02 5.67
N ALA A 55 -11.34 -4.28 5.65
CA ALA A 55 -11.67 -5.24 6.68
C ALA A 55 -11.05 -4.87 8.03
N ALA A 56 -9.78 -4.45 8.07
CA ALA A 56 -9.11 -4.02 9.28
C ALA A 56 -9.81 -2.82 9.92
N ALA A 57 -10.21 -1.82 9.12
CA ALA A 57 -10.99 -0.68 9.61
C ALA A 57 -12.38 -1.11 10.14
N ALA A 58 -13.05 -2.05 9.47
CA ALA A 58 -14.35 -2.57 9.89
C ALA A 58 -14.27 -3.41 11.18
N VAL A 59 -13.23 -4.23 11.32
CA VAL A 59 -13.01 -5.14 12.46
C VAL A 59 -12.45 -4.40 13.68
N ALA A 60 -11.71 -3.29 13.50
CA ALA A 60 -11.18 -2.49 14.61
C ALA A 60 -12.27 -2.04 15.61
N GLY A 61 -13.50 -1.81 15.14
CA GLY A 61 -14.65 -1.47 16.01
C GLY A 61 -15.30 -2.67 16.73
N VAL A 62 -14.86 -3.89 16.45
CA VAL A 62 -15.43 -5.15 16.98
C VAL A 62 -14.39 -5.93 17.79
N ASP A 63 -13.19 -6.12 17.22
CA ASP A 63 -12.09 -6.89 17.81
C ASP A 63 -10.74 -6.30 17.34
N ILE A 64 -10.33 -5.23 18.02
CA ILE A 64 -9.07 -4.54 17.69
C ILE A 64 -7.84 -5.41 17.95
N GLU A 65 -7.87 -6.26 18.97
CA GLU A 65 -6.73 -7.14 19.31
C GLU A 65 -6.46 -8.14 18.18
N LEU A 66 -7.53 -8.69 17.57
CA LEU A 66 -7.40 -9.53 16.38
C LEU A 66 -6.74 -8.76 15.22
N CYS A 67 -7.16 -7.52 14.95
CA CYS A 67 -6.55 -6.71 13.90
C CYS A 67 -5.07 -6.44 14.15
N ILE A 68 -4.70 -6.07 15.38
CA ILE A 68 -3.31 -5.82 15.77
C ILE A 68 -2.47 -7.09 15.62
N ASP A 69 -2.96 -8.25 16.06
CA ASP A 69 -2.27 -9.53 15.86
C ASP A 69 -2.04 -9.81 14.36
N ARG A 70 -3.05 -9.57 13.51
CA ARG A 70 -2.94 -9.80 12.06
C ARG A 70 -2.01 -8.83 11.36
N ILE A 71 -2.01 -7.56 11.73
CA ILE A 71 -1.02 -6.59 11.27
C ILE A 71 0.38 -6.99 11.74
N GLY A 72 0.53 -7.46 12.99
CA GLY A 72 1.78 -7.97 13.53
C GLY A 72 2.33 -9.16 12.73
N ARG A 73 1.47 -10.10 12.31
CA ARG A 73 1.86 -11.22 11.42
C ARG A 73 2.34 -10.73 10.05
N LEU A 74 1.66 -9.73 9.46
CA LEU A 74 2.13 -9.11 8.22
C LEU A 74 3.48 -8.41 8.44
N GLY A 75 3.67 -7.74 9.59
CA GLY A 75 4.93 -7.14 9.98
C GLY A 75 6.07 -8.16 10.09
N TRP A 76 5.81 -9.32 10.71
CA TRP A 76 6.78 -10.41 10.76
C TRP A 76 7.13 -10.94 9.37
N ALA A 77 6.17 -11.01 8.45
CA ALA A 77 6.41 -11.41 7.06
C ALA A 77 7.29 -10.41 6.27
N LEU A 78 7.45 -9.18 6.75
CA LEU A 78 8.38 -8.19 6.20
C LEU A 78 9.81 -8.35 6.73
N SER A 79 10.05 -9.24 7.70
CA SER A 79 11.40 -9.45 8.26
C SER A 79 12.33 -10.14 7.27
N GLU A 80 13.64 -9.93 7.44
CA GLU A 80 14.66 -10.63 6.64
C GLU A 80 14.67 -12.15 6.90
N GLU A 81 14.19 -12.56 8.08
CA GLU A 81 14.05 -13.96 8.50
C GLU A 81 12.87 -14.68 7.84
N SER A 82 11.94 -13.94 7.23
CA SER A 82 10.80 -14.56 6.57
C SER A 82 11.22 -15.18 5.22
N GLU A 83 11.01 -16.49 5.10
CA GLU A 83 11.14 -17.23 3.85
C GLU A 83 10.01 -16.91 2.86
N ILE A 84 8.93 -16.27 3.32
CA ILE A 84 7.78 -15.92 2.50
C ILE A 84 8.05 -14.58 1.81
N PHE A 85 7.94 -14.56 0.48
CA PHE A 85 7.97 -13.30 -0.27
C PHE A 85 6.66 -12.53 -0.08
N ALA A 86 6.61 -11.66 0.93
CA ALA A 86 5.43 -10.90 1.34
C ALA A 86 5.38 -9.49 0.74
N ARG A 87 5.54 -9.36 -0.59
CA ARG A 87 5.58 -8.05 -1.28
C ARG A 87 4.37 -7.15 -0.98
N LEU A 88 3.21 -7.75 -0.72
CA LEU A 88 1.94 -7.05 -0.46
C LEU A 88 1.62 -6.88 1.04
N ALA A 89 2.48 -7.35 1.95
CA ALA A 89 2.27 -7.12 3.39
C ALA A 89 2.38 -5.63 3.74
N ALA A 90 3.42 -4.92 3.26
CA ALA A 90 3.54 -3.48 3.50
C ALA A 90 2.37 -2.68 2.88
N PRO A 91 1.96 -2.92 1.62
CA PRO A 91 0.73 -2.36 1.06
C PRO A 91 -0.52 -2.61 1.91
N ALA A 92 -0.73 -3.83 2.41
CA ALA A 92 -1.88 -4.18 3.24
C ALA A 92 -1.88 -3.42 4.59
N ILE A 93 -0.73 -3.31 5.24
CA ILE A 93 -0.57 -2.50 6.46
C ILE A 93 -0.81 -1.01 6.13
N GLY A 94 -0.27 -0.50 5.03
CA GLY A 94 -0.46 0.89 4.60
C GLY A 94 -1.93 1.22 4.31
N GLU A 95 -2.67 0.34 3.64
CA GLU A 95 -4.11 0.52 3.40
C GLU A 95 -4.90 0.53 4.72
N ALA A 96 -4.55 -0.34 5.67
CA ALA A 96 -5.18 -0.36 7.00
C ALA A 96 -4.95 0.96 7.75
N ILE A 97 -3.70 1.44 7.81
CA ILE A 97 -3.36 2.73 8.44
C ILE A 97 -4.08 3.88 7.74
N ALA A 98 -4.09 3.89 6.41
CA ALA A 98 -4.74 4.95 5.64
C ALA A 98 -6.24 5.06 5.96
N ARG A 99 -6.92 3.92 6.19
CA ARG A 99 -8.37 3.87 6.47
C ARG A 99 -8.72 4.08 7.94
N ALA A 100 -7.87 3.62 8.85
CA ALA A 100 -8.08 3.70 10.29
C ALA A 100 -6.75 4.05 10.98
N PRO A 101 -6.33 5.32 10.96
CA PRO A 101 -5.02 5.72 11.45
C PRO A 101 -4.87 5.59 12.97
N GLU A 102 -5.87 5.97 13.75
CA GLU A 102 -5.83 5.96 15.22
C GLU A 102 -5.38 4.60 15.80
N PRO A 103 -5.99 3.46 15.43
CA PRO A 103 -5.56 2.16 15.96
C PRO A 103 -4.24 1.64 15.36
N PHE A 104 -3.83 2.10 14.18
CA PHE A 104 -2.82 1.40 13.39
C PHE A 104 -1.54 2.20 13.11
N VAL A 105 -1.49 3.50 13.35
CA VAL A 105 -0.33 4.37 13.05
C VAL A 105 0.95 3.88 13.72
N GLU A 106 0.87 3.26 14.90
CA GLU A 106 2.00 2.65 15.61
C GLU A 106 2.71 1.53 14.81
N ASN A 107 2.09 1.02 13.74
CA ASN A 107 2.66 0.01 12.85
C ASN A 107 3.42 0.62 11.65
N ALA A 108 3.36 1.95 11.45
CA ALA A 108 4.08 2.64 10.38
C ALA A 108 5.61 2.37 10.35
N PRO A 109 6.31 2.20 11.49
CA PRO A 109 7.72 1.83 11.48
C PRO A 109 8.04 0.53 10.72
N MET A 110 7.09 -0.42 10.61
CA MET A 110 7.26 -1.65 9.83
C MET A 110 7.41 -1.34 8.33
N ILE A 111 6.63 -0.38 7.81
CA ILE A 111 6.70 0.08 6.42
C ILE A 111 8.03 0.78 6.16
N LEU A 112 8.47 1.64 7.10
CA LEU A 112 9.75 2.34 6.99
C LEU A 112 10.94 1.38 7.02
N ALA A 113 10.86 0.31 7.83
CA ALA A 113 11.89 -0.72 7.86
C ALA A 113 11.98 -1.47 6.51
N ALA A 114 10.84 -1.72 5.86
CA ALA A 114 10.77 -2.40 4.57
C ALA A 114 11.43 -1.61 3.41
N LEU A 115 11.52 -0.27 3.48
CA LEU A 115 12.26 0.53 2.50
C LEU A 115 13.75 0.16 2.38
N ARG A 116 14.33 -0.45 3.43
CA ARG A 116 15.74 -0.87 3.43
C ARG A 116 16.00 -2.18 2.68
N GLN A 117 14.95 -2.95 2.40
CA GLN A 117 15.06 -4.22 1.71
C GLN A 117 14.69 -4.03 0.22
N PRO A 118 15.62 -4.20 -0.73
CA PRO A 118 15.36 -3.93 -2.15
C PRO A 118 14.08 -4.58 -2.68
N ARG A 119 13.83 -5.83 -2.27
CA ARG A 119 12.67 -6.63 -2.67
C ARG A 119 11.30 -6.11 -2.17
N LEU A 120 11.29 -5.20 -1.20
CA LEU A 120 10.07 -4.64 -0.56
C LEU A 120 9.90 -3.14 -0.85
N GLN A 121 10.86 -2.49 -1.49
CA GLN A 121 10.88 -1.05 -1.68
C GLN A 121 9.65 -0.51 -2.42
N ALA A 122 9.25 -1.18 -3.52
CA ALA A 122 8.08 -0.77 -4.29
C ALA A 122 6.80 -0.81 -3.43
N GLY A 123 6.57 -1.93 -2.73
CA GLY A 123 5.41 -2.09 -1.85
C GLY A 123 5.42 -1.13 -0.65
N ALA A 124 6.59 -0.88 -0.05
CA ALA A 124 6.74 0.07 1.05
C ALA A 124 6.52 1.52 0.61
N ALA A 125 7.07 1.93 -0.54
CA ALA A 125 6.82 3.24 -1.13
C ALA A 125 5.33 3.41 -1.46
N TRP A 126 4.71 2.40 -2.08
CA TRP A 126 3.26 2.41 -2.34
C TRP A 126 2.46 2.57 -1.04
N ALA A 127 2.81 1.83 0.02
CA ALA A 127 2.11 1.93 1.31
C ALA A 127 2.17 3.36 1.90
N LEU A 128 3.34 4.02 1.82
CA LEU A 128 3.50 5.41 2.26
C LEU A 128 2.70 6.38 1.40
N GLY A 129 2.71 6.21 0.07
CA GLY A 129 1.88 7.01 -0.83
C GLY A 129 0.39 6.84 -0.52
N ARG A 130 -0.04 5.61 -0.23
CA ARG A 130 -1.42 5.32 0.13
C ARG A 130 -1.85 6.00 1.42
N ILE A 131 -1.02 5.97 2.46
CA ILE A 131 -1.27 6.74 3.68
C ILE A 131 -1.30 8.24 3.36
N GLY A 132 -0.31 8.75 2.62
CA GLY A 132 -0.20 10.17 2.26
C GLY A 132 -1.40 10.70 1.46
N SER A 133 -2.02 9.87 0.62
CA SER A 133 -3.20 10.26 -0.16
C SER A 133 -4.41 10.65 0.68
N LEU A 134 -4.44 10.25 1.96
CA LEU A 134 -5.45 10.64 2.94
C LEU A 134 -4.88 11.49 4.07
N TRP A 135 -3.62 11.26 4.44
CA TRP A 135 -2.95 11.85 5.60
C TRP A 135 -1.52 12.32 5.24
N PRO A 136 -1.36 13.33 4.38
CA PRO A 136 -0.05 13.72 3.86
C PRO A 136 0.94 14.07 4.98
N ASP A 137 0.50 14.82 5.99
CA ASP A 137 1.36 15.28 7.08
C ASP A 137 1.85 14.15 8.00
N MET A 138 1.12 13.02 8.06
CA MET A 138 1.51 11.85 8.86
C MET A 138 2.76 11.18 8.30
N VAL A 139 2.91 11.17 6.98
CA VAL A 139 4.01 10.48 6.30
C VAL A 139 5.05 11.43 5.72
N ARG A 140 4.76 12.72 5.54
CA ARG A 140 5.71 13.72 5.05
C ARG A 140 7.10 13.63 5.70
N PRO A 141 7.26 13.42 7.02
CA PRO A 141 8.60 13.27 7.63
C PRO A 141 9.43 12.10 7.10
N ALA A 142 8.81 11.12 6.42
CA ALA A 142 9.50 10.01 5.78
C ALA A 142 10.01 10.32 4.36
N ALA A 143 9.69 11.48 3.78
CA ALA A 143 10.08 11.83 2.41
C ALA A 143 11.58 11.68 2.14
N PRO A 144 12.51 12.11 3.03
CA PRO A 144 13.95 11.88 2.84
C PRO A 144 14.37 10.41 2.72
N ARG A 145 13.55 9.47 3.24
CA ARG A 145 13.79 8.02 3.12
C ARG A 145 13.25 7.45 1.80
N VAL A 146 12.28 8.11 1.18
CA VAL A 146 11.67 7.70 -0.10
C VAL A 146 12.45 8.29 -1.28
N MET A 147 12.97 9.52 -1.17
CA MET A 147 13.73 10.18 -2.25
C MET A 147 14.86 9.35 -2.88
N PRO A 148 15.69 8.59 -2.13
CA PRO A 148 16.73 7.76 -2.74
C PRO A 148 16.18 6.71 -3.72
N LEU A 149 14.93 6.27 -3.54
CA LEU A 149 14.29 5.26 -4.39
C LEU A 149 13.99 5.77 -5.80
N LEU A 150 13.92 7.08 -6.02
CA LEU A 150 13.80 7.69 -7.35
C LEU A 150 14.98 7.35 -8.28
N LYS A 151 16.10 6.86 -7.71
CA LYS A 151 17.31 6.46 -8.45
C LYS A 151 17.44 4.94 -8.60
N SER A 152 16.44 4.17 -8.18
CA SER A 152 16.45 2.71 -8.31
C SER A 152 16.57 2.26 -9.77
N GLN A 153 17.21 1.13 -10.02
CA GLN A 153 17.20 0.51 -11.36
C GLN A 153 15.84 -0.11 -11.70
N ASP A 154 15.06 -0.46 -10.68
CA ASP A 154 13.72 -1.03 -10.81
C ASP A 154 12.68 0.08 -11.08
N ALA A 155 11.95 -0.04 -12.19
CA ALA A 155 10.93 0.90 -12.60
C ALA A 155 9.74 0.95 -11.64
N GLU A 156 9.35 -0.18 -11.04
CA GLU A 156 8.26 -0.24 -10.06
C GLU A 156 8.65 0.54 -8.80
N VAL A 157 9.89 0.38 -8.35
CA VAL A 157 10.43 1.14 -7.20
C VAL A 157 10.45 2.63 -7.48
N ARG A 158 10.99 3.06 -8.64
CA ARG A 158 11.03 4.49 -9.01
C ARG A 158 9.63 5.08 -9.12
N GLY A 159 8.72 4.40 -9.82
CA GLY A 159 7.36 4.88 -10.04
C GLY A 159 6.54 4.96 -8.74
N CYS A 160 6.62 3.94 -7.88
CA CYS A 160 5.99 3.97 -6.56
C CYS A 160 6.57 5.08 -5.66
N ALA A 161 7.88 5.32 -5.70
CA ALA A 161 8.52 6.40 -4.96
C ALA A 161 8.08 7.78 -5.48
N ALA A 162 8.02 7.97 -6.80
CA ALA A 162 7.55 9.21 -7.41
C ALA A 162 6.10 9.51 -7.01
N TRP A 163 5.22 8.52 -7.15
CA TRP A 163 3.83 8.64 -6.72
C TRP A 163 3.71 8.96 -5.23
N ALA A 164 4.43 8.23 -4.37
CA ALA A 164 4.38 8.42 -2.93
C ALA A 164 4.80 9.83 -2.51
N LEU A 165 5.90 10.36 -3.06
CA LEU A 165 6.37 11.72 -2.76
C LEU A 165 5.35 12.79 -3.19
N GLY A 166 4.60 12.54 -4.27
CA GLY A 166 3.45 13.36 -4.67
C GLY A 166 2.34 13.34 -3.63
N GLU A 167 1.95 12.16 -3.15
CA GLU A 167 0.92 12.03 -2.09
C GLU A 167 1.37 12.58 -0.74
N MET A 168 2.68 12.58 -0.46
CA MET A 168 3.27 13.13 0.78
C MET A 168 3.42 14.65 0.74
N ILE A 169 3.19 15.30 -0.41
CA ILE A 169 3.44 16.72 -0.63
C ILE A 169 4.92 17.08 -0.29
N ALA A 170 5.85 16.26 -0.78
CA ALA A 170 7.29 16.42 -0.53
C ALA A 170 7.90 17.47 -1.48
N VAL A 171 7.85 18.75 -1.08
CA VAL A 171 8.34 19.89 -1.87
C VAL A 171 9.81 19.73 -2.25
N GLU A 172 10.61 19.16 -1.36
CA GLU A 172 12.03 18.88 -1.56
C GLU A 172 12.30 17.89 -2.72
N ALA A 173 11.31 17.10 -3.15
CA ALA A 173 11.45 16.13 -4.23
C ALA A 173 11.19 16.70 -5.63
N LEU A 174 10.77 17.96 -5.75
CA LEU A 174 10.43 18.59 -7.04
C LEU A 174 11.56 18.48 -8.09
N PRO A 175 12.85 18.72 -7.78
CA PRO A 175 13.92 18.60 -8.77
C PRO A 175 14.07 17.18 -9.32
N GLU A 176 14.06 16.18 -8.44
CA GLU A 176 14.19 14.77 -8.83
C GLU A 176 12.96 14.25 -9.57
N LEU A 177 11.76 14.67 -9.18
CA LEU A 177 10.52 14.34 -9.89
C LEU A 177 10.54 14.94 -11.31
N GLN A 178 10.96 16.20 -11.46
CA GLN A 178 11.08 16.85 -12.76
C GLN A 178 12.05 16.10 -13.69
N ALA A 179 13.15 15.57 -13.14
CA ALA A 179 14.12 14.80 -13.90
C ALA A 179 13.58 13.45 -14.41
N LEU A 180 12.55 12.90 -13.75
CA LEU A 180 11.94 11.62 -14.11
C LEU A 180 10.75 11.74 -15.07
N VAL A 181 10.24 12.95 -15.37
CA VAL A 181 9.06 13.14 -16.25
C VAL A 181 9.20 12.48 -17.63
N SER A 182 10.43 12.36 -18.13
CA SER A 182 10.72 11.72 -19.43
C SER A 182 11.04 10.21 -19.32
N ASP A 183 10.98 9.61 -18.12
CA ASP A 183 11.25 8.18 -17.92
C ASP A 183 10.06 7.34 -18.45
N THR A 184 10.27 6.65 -19.57
CA THR A 184 9.25 5.84 -20.23
C THR A 184 9.17 4.40 -19.70
N SER A 185 9.87 4.08 -18.61
CA SER A 185 9.85 2.72 -18.04
C SER A 185 8.43 2.39 -17.56
N ALA A 186 7.88 1.29 -18.10
CA ALA A 186 6.53 0.86 -17.81
C ALA A 186 6.41 0.19 -16.44
N LEU A 187 5.28 0.41 -15.78
CA LEU A 187 4.87 -0.28 -14.57
C LEU A 187 3.35 -0.32 -14.49
N LYS A 188 2.82 -1.06 -13.52
CA LYS A 188 1.40 -1.06 -13.19
C LYS A 188 1.16 -0.29 -11.91
N LYS A 189 0.13 0.55 -11.89
CA LYS A 189 -0.36 1.22 -10.69
C LYS A 189 -1.70 0.64 -10.29
N TYR A 190 -1.84 0.23 -9.04
CA TYR A 190 -3.15 -0.13 -8.48
C TYR A 190 -3.93 1.13 -8.09
N GLN A 191 -5.13 1.29 -8.66
CA GLN A 191 -6.06 2.37 -8.34
C GLN A 191 -7.50 1.94 -8.66
N ASP A 192 -8.44 2.28 -7.78
CA ASP A 192 -9.88 2.03 -7.96
C ASP A 192 -10.21 0.56 -8.32
N ALA A 193 -9.69 -0.36 -7.51
CA ALA A 193 -9.90 -1.80 -7.66
C ALA A 193 -9.35 -2.44 -8.96
N SER A 194 -8.43 -1.78 -9.65
CA SER A 194 -7.84 -2.25 -10.90
C SER A 194 -6.36 -1.87 -11.00
N LEU A 195 -5.60 -2.66 -11.76
CA LEU A 195 -4.24 -2.31 -12.19
C LEU A 195 -4.32 -1.59 -13.52
N HIS A 196 -3.64 -0.46 -13.62
CA HIS A 196 -3.54 0.35 -14.83
C HIS A 196 -2.09 0.41 -15.26
N ASP A 197 -1.84 0.23 -16.56
CA ASP A 197 -0.52 0.45 -17.14
C ASP A 197 -0.20 1.95 -17.11
N THR A 198 1.03 2.28 -16.74
CA THR A 198 1.54 3.65 -16.68
C THR A 198 3.06 3.64 -16.83
N THR A 199 3.68 4.81 -16.78
CA THR A 199 5.14 4.98 -16.78
C THR A 199 5.63 5.73 -15.55
N VAL A 200 6.93 5.59 -15.25
CA VAL A 200 7.58 6.37 -14.19
C VAL A 200 7.40 7.87 -14.44
N GLY A 201 7.52 8.32 -15.69
CA GLY A 201 7.36 9.72 -16.08
C GLY A 201 5.95 10.26 -15.88
N GLU A 202 4.92 9.49 -16.19
CA GLU A 202 3.52 9.88 -15.90
C GLU A 202 3.27 10.06 -14.40
N LEU A 203 3.78 9.15 -13.57
CA LEU A 203 3.66 9.26 -12.11
C LEU A 203 4.47 10.43 -11.56
N ALA A 204 5.67 10.66 -12.08
CA ALA A 204 6.53 11.78 -11.69
C ALA A 204 5.90 13.13 -12.07
N ALA A 205 5.33 13.25 -13.27
CA ALA A 205 4.61 14.45 -13.72
C ALA A 205 3.39 14.73 -12.85
N ALA A 206 2.56 13.71 -12.58
CA ALA A 206 1.40 13.85 -11.71
C ALA A 206 1.78 14.25 -10.28
N ALA A 207 2.86 13.67 -9.73
CA ALA A 207 3.39 14.02 -8.42
C ALA A 207 3.91 15.47 -8.38
N TYR A 208 4.68 15.87 -9.39
CA TYR A 208 5.21 17.23 -9.52
C TYR A 208 4.10 18.28 -9.53
N GLU A 209 3.08 18.10 -10.39
CA GLU A 209 1.94 19.02 -10.47
C GLU A 209 1.13 19.06 -9.18
N LYS A 210 0.89 17.90 -8.55
CA LYS A 210 0.20 17.82 -7.26
C LYS A 210 0.92 18.64 -6.18
N ILE A 211 2.24 18.52 -6.10
CA ILE A 211 3.04 19.28 -5.13
C ILE A 211 2.97 20.78 -5.43
N LYS A 212 3.12 21.22 -6.68
CA LYS A 212 3.05 22.65 -7.01
C LYS A 212 1.70 23.27 -6.72
N ASN A 213 0.62 22.55 -7.03
CA ASN A 213 -0.74 23.03 -6.77
C ASN A 213 -1.06 23.14 -5.27
N SER A 214 -0.38 22.37 -4.41
CA SER A 214 -0.52 22.49 -2.95
C SER A 214 0.16 23.72 -2.34
N GLN A 215 1.02 24.41 -3.10
CA GLN A 215 1.76 25.60 -2.68
C GLN A 215 1.10 26.91 -3.16
N SER A 216 0.01 26.81 -3.94
CA SER A 216 -0.74 27.94 -4.49
C SER A 216 -1.96 28.27 -3.63
#